data_AF-A0A0B1SLZ5-F1
#
_entry.id   AF-A0A0B1SLZ5-F1
#
_cell.length_a   1.000
_cell.length_b   1.000
_cell.length_c   1.000
_cell.angle_alpha   90.00
_cell.angle_beta   90.00
_cell.angle_gamma   90.00
#
_symmetry.space_group_name_H-M   'P 1'
#
loop_
_entity.id
_entity.type
_entity.pdbx_description
1 polymer ?
#
loop_
_entity_poly.entity_id
_entity_poly.type
_entity_poly.pdbx_seq_one_letter_code
_entity_poly.pdbx_strand_id
1 'polypeptide(L)'
;MSKLEDNREGAPVDRPVLEMLRKFSVSRYIILDDLQDRNAKLFYRVLSENVREMMPIVYTPTVGQACQKFGDIYRHPKGIYITSDDNELSEIYKILNHWPESDVRAIVVTDGERILGLGDLGVYGMGIPVGKLSLYVALAGIQPHWCLPIVIDVGTDNK
;
A
#
# COMPACT_ATOMS: atom_id res chain seq x y z
N MET A 1 -4.82 -3.27 30.84
CA MET A 1 -3.81 -2.21 31.10
C MET A 1 -2.44 -2.85 31.16
N SER A 2 -1.44 -2.18 30.60
CA SER A 2 -0.01 -2.52 30.48
C SER A 2 0.44 -3.27 29.21
N LYS A 3 1.51 -2.73 28.60
CA LYS A 3 2.22 -3.07 27.34
C LYS A 3 1.86 -2.32 26.05
N LEU A 4 1.39 -1.08 26.15
CA LEU A 4 1.51 -0.06 25.07
C LEU A 4 2.18 1.23 25.57
N GLU A 5 2.88 1.14 26.70
CA GLU A 5 3.78 2.19 27.16
C GLU A 5 5.19 1.75 26.86
N ASP A 6 5.92 2.67 26.23
CA ASP A 6 7.34 2.64 25.90
C ASP A 6 7.71 2.27 24.44
N ASN A 7 7.54 3.26 23.56
CA ASN A 7 8.32 3.35 22.31
C ASN A 7 8.41 4.80 21.78
N ARG A 8 8.29 5.81 22.66
CA ARG A 8 8.34 7.23 22.28
C ARG A 8 9.75 7.83 22.32
N GLU A 9 10.79 6.99 22.42
CA GLU A 9 12.20 7.41 22.44
C GLU A 9 12.96 6.98 21.18
N GLY A 10 12.35 7.14 20.01
CA GLY A 10 13.11 7.13 18.77
C GLY A 10 13.61 8.54 18.45
N ALA A 11 14.87 8.66 18.00
CA ALA A 11 15.40 9.93 17.49
C ALA A 11 14.41 10.58 16.50
N PRO A 12 14.30 11.93 16.46
CA PRO A 12 13.44 12.62 15.50
C PRO A 12 13.77 12.16 14.09
N VAL A 13 12.75 11.94 13.25
CA VAL A 13 12.97 11.70 11.82
C VAL A 13 13.77 12.89 11.27
N ASP A 14 14.92 12.58 10.68
CA ASP A 14 15.94 13.56 10.34
C ASP A 14 15.38 14.66 9.40
N ARG A 15 15.64 15.92 9.73
CA ARG A 15 15.17 17.11 8.96
C ARG A 15 15.43 17.01 7.44
N PRO A 16 16.56 16.44 6.97
CA PRO A 16 16.82 16.22 5.54
C PRO A 16 15.80 15.30 4.85
N VAL A 17 15.30 14.27 5.55
CA VAL A 17 14.27 13.35 5.03
C VAL A 17 12.98 14.13 4.76
N LEU A 18 12.58 14.99 5.69
CA LEU A 18 11.41 15.85 5.56
C LEU A 18 11.59 16.92 4.47
N GLU A 19 12.80 17.44 4.29
CA GLU A 19 13.11 18.47 3.31
C GLU A 19 13.11 17.92 1.87
N MET A 20 13.61 16.69 1.67
CA MET A 20 13.45 15.92 0.44
C MET A 20 11.97 15.68 0.10
N LEU A 21 11.07 15.82 1.09
CA LEU A 21 9.62 15.65 1.03
C LEU A 21 8.79 16.98 1.00
N ARG A 22 9.34 18.14 0.59
CA ARG A 22 8.58 19.41 0.25
C ARG A 22 7.82 19.71 -1.12
N LYS A 23 8.20 19.28 -2.35
CA LYS A 23 7.41 19.30 -3.62
C LYS A 23 6.64 18.00 -4.01
N PHE A 24 5.32 18.05 -4.15
CA PHE A 24 4.45 16.94 -4.61
C PHE A 24 4.95 16.29 -5.92
N SER A 25 5.32 15.00 -5.88
CA SER A 25 5.73 14.25 -7.07
C SER A 25 5.65 12.74 -6.82
N VAL A 26 5.35 11.98 -7.87
CA VAL A 26 5.37 10.49 -7.89
C VAL A 26 6.71 9.95 -7.38
N SER A 27 7.82 10.67 -7.56
CA SER A 27 9.13 10.31 -7.02
C SER A 27 9.15 10.06 -5.50
N ARG A 28 8.30 10.74 -4.74
CA ARG A 28 8.23 10.54 -3.27
C ARG A 28 7.40 9.36 -2.87
N TYR A 29 6.32 9.13 -3.62
CA TYR A 29 5.57 7.91 -3.48
C TYR A 29 6.53 6.73 -3.67
N ILE A 30 7.35 6.75 -4.73
CA ILE A 30 8.37 5.72 -4.99
C ILE A 30 9.37 5.58 -3.82
N ILE A 31 9.85 6.68 -3.23
CA ILE A 31 10.78 6.62 -2.08
C ILE A 31 10.12 6.00 -0.85
N LEU A 32 8.88 6.38 -0.55
CA LEU A 32 8.14 5.86 0.60
C LEU A 32 7.71 4.40 0.38
N ASP A 33 7.35 4.04 -0.85
CA ASP A 33 7.05 2.68 -1.27
C ASP A 33 8.27 1.75 -1.09
N ASP A 34 9.44 2.22 -1.53
CA ASP A 34 10.73 1.53 -1.36
C ASP A 34 11.20 1.48 0.11
N LEU A 35 10.79 2.45 0.93
CA LEU A 35 11.00 2.42 2.38
C LEU A 35 10.10 1.38 3.06
N GLN A 36 8.84 1.27 2.62
CA GLN A 36 7.90 0.29 3.14
C GLN A 36 8.43 -1.13 2.96
N ASP A 37 8.98 -1.44 1.79
CA ASP A 37 9.53 -2.77 1.49
C ASP A 37 10.79 -3.09 2.30
N ARG A 38 11.68 -2.11 2.46
CA ARG A 38 12.96 -2.32 3.17
C ARG A 38 12.82 -2.30 4.69
N ASN A 39 11.94 -1.44 5.22
CA ASN A 39 11.74 -1.26 6.65
C ASN A 39 10.34 -0.74 6.95
N ALA A 40 9.37 -1.65 6.95
CA ALA A 40 7.97 -1.35 7.26
C ALA A 40 7.79 -0.61 8.60
N LYS A 41 8.55 -0.96 9.65
CA LYS A 41 8.47 -0.27 10.95
C LYS A 41 8.83 1.20 10.83
N LEU A 42 9.92 1.52 10.12
CA LEU A 42 10.33 2.91 9.89
C LEU A 42 9.32 3.64 9.00
N PHE A 43 8.80 3.01 7.95
CA PHE A 43 7.75 3.57 7.11
C PHE A 43 6.51 3.98 7.93
N TYR A 44 5.96 3.08 8.75
CA TYR A 44 4.77 3.35 9.56
C TYR A 44 5.03 4.37 10.67
N ARG A 45 6.25 4.43 11.20
CA ARG A 45 6.64 5.49 12.13
C ARG A 45 6.66 6.86 11.45
N VAL A 46 7.31 6.98 10.28
CA VAL A 46 7.35 8.22 9.50
C VAL A 46 5.93 8.67 9.15
N LEU A 47 5.07 7.75 8.71
CA LEU A 47 3.69 8.03 8.34
C LEU A 47 2.83 8.47 9.53
N SER A 48 2.94 7.79 10.68
CA SER A 48 2.13 8.11 11.87
C SER A 48 2.59 9.37 12.62
N GLU A 49 3.89 9.69 12.61
CA GLU A 49 4.41 10.91 13.23
C GLU A 49 4.21 12.16 12.34
N ASN A 50 4.01 12.01 11.02
CA ASN A 50 3.94 13.12 10.05
C ASN A 50 2.70 13.02 9.14
N VAL A 51 1.55 12.64 9.70
CA VAL A 51 0.32 12.33 8.94
C VAL A 51 -0.06 13.46 7.98
N ARG A 52 -0.01 14.72 8.41
CA ARG A 52 -0.44 15.87 7.59
C ARG A 52 0.39 16.01 6.30
N GLU A 53 1.70 15.80 6.39
CA GLU A 53 2.65 15.91 5.29
C GLU A 53 2.70 14.64 4.43
N MET A 54 2.56 13.47 5.05
CA MET A 54 2.69 12.18 4.38
C MET A 54 1.41 11.74 3.67
N MET A 55 0.22 12.05 4.22
CA MET A 55 -1.07 11.63 3.65
C MET A 55 -1.23 11.98 2.16
N PRO A 56 -0.93 13.20 1.71
CA PRO A 56 -1.05 13.54 0.30
C PRO A 56 -0.07 12.80 -0.63
N ILE A 57 0.98 12.18 -0.06
CA ILE A 57 2.01 11.45 -0.81
C ILE A 57 1.63 9.96 -0.90
N VAL A 58 1.26 9.32 0.21
CA VAL A 58 0.94 7.88 0.25
C VAL A 58 -0.51 7.58 -0.15
N TYR A 59 -1.38 8.60 -0.16
CA TYR A 59 -2.78 8.48 -0.53
C TYR A 59 -3.18 9.56 -1.55
N THR A 60 -4.43 10.00 -1.54
CA THR A 60 -4.94 10.97 -2.52
C THR A 60 -4.28 12.35 -2.34
N PRO A 61 -3.91 13.03 -3.43
CA PRO A 61 -4.11 12.65 -4.84
C PRO A 61 -2.99 11.81 -5.46
N THR A 62 -1.81 11.70 -4.82
CA THR A 62 -0.61 11.10 -5.42
C THR A 62 -0.76 9.61 -5.73
N VAL A 63 -1.47 8.84 -4.90
CA VAL A 63 -1.72 7.41 -5.15
C VAL A 63 -2.46 7.18 -6.47
N GLY A 64 -3.34 8.10 -6.88
CA GLY A 64 -4.01 8.01 -8.17
C GLY A 64 -3.03 8.17 -9.34
N GLN A 65 -2.11 9.13 -9.24
CA GLN A 65 -1.03 9.31 -10.22
C GLN A 65 -0.06 8.12 -10.24
N ALA A 66 0.20 7.52 -9.07
CA ALA A 66 0.99 6.31 -8.95
C ALA A 66 0.30 5.12 -9.63
N CYS A 67 -1.02 4.96 -9.46
CA CYS A 67 -1.81 3.93 -10.17
C CYS A 67 -1.73 4.15 -11.68
N GLN A 68 -1.89 5.37 -12.19
CA GLN A 68 -1.76 5.63 -13.64
C GLN A 68 -0.40 5.25 -14.24
N LYS A 69 0.65 5.20 -13.41
CA LYS A 69 2.02 4.88 -13.80
C LYS A 69 2.50 3.57 -13.18
N PHE A 70 1.59 2.73 -12.69
CA PHE A 70 1.95 1.62 -11.80
C PHE A 70 2.96 0.68 -12.47
N GLY A 71 2.74 0.33 -13.74
CA GLY A 71 3.69 -0.50 -14.52
C GLY A 71 5.09 0.12 -14.64
N ASP A 72 5.21 1.44 -14.80
CA ASP A 72 6.49 2.13 -14.93
C ASP A 72 7.27 2.21 -13.61
N ILE A 73 6.54 2.32 -12.49
CA ILE A 73 7.13 2.54 -11.16
C ILE A 73 7.20 1.26 -10.33
N TYR A 74 6.70 0.13 -10.86
CA TYR A 74 6.68 -1.16 -10.20
C TYR A 74 8.09 -1.62 -9.85
N ARG A 75 8.32 -2.01 -8.59
CA ARG A 75 9.63 -2.49 -8.10
C ARG A 75 9.52 -3.82 -7.38
N HIS A 76 8.57 -3.92 -6.46
CA HIS A 76 8.36 -5.10 -5.63
C HIS A 76 6.87 -5.48 -5.64
N PRO A 77 6.55 -6.79 -5.62
CA PRO A 77 5.18 -7.25 -5.46
C PRO A 77 4.64 -6.81 -4.09
N LYS A 78 3.46 -6.20 -4.08
CA LYS A 78 2.87 -5.59 -2.87
C LYS A 78 1.73 -6.40 -2.24
N GLY A 79 1.22 -7.38 -2.95
CA GLY A 79 0.01 -8.12 -2.59
C GLY A 79 -0.20 -9.34 -3.46
N ILE A 80 -1.41 -9.87 -3.42
CA ILE A 80 -1.82 -11.00 -4.25
C ILE A 80 -2.57 -10.50 -5.48
N TYR A 81 -2.28 -11.13 -6.61
CA TYR A 81 -2.96 -10.92 -7.87
C TYR A 81 -3.70 -12.22 -8.20
N ILE A 82 -5.00 -12.13 -8.40
CA ILE A 82 -5.86 -13.23 -8.84
C ILE A 82 -6.42 -12.82 -10.19
N THR A 83 -6.34 -13.69 -11.19
CA THR A 83 -6.78 -13.39 -12.55
C THR A 83 -8.10 -14.11 -12.88
N SER A 84 -8.76 -13.72 -13.97
CA SER A 84 -9.91 -14.46 -14.50
C SER A 84 -9.59 -15.90 -14.93
N ASP A 85 -8.31 -16.22 -15.17
CA ASP A 85 -7.84 -17.57 -15.47
C ASP A 85 -7.76 -18.46 -14.20
N ASP A 86 -7.70 -17.87 -13.00
CA ASP A 86 -7.68 -18.56 -11.70
C ASP A 86 -9.11 -18.94 -11.24
N ASN A 87 -9.89 -19.56 -12.13
CA ASN A 87 -11.34 -19.74 -11.98
C ASN A 87 -11.76 -20.92 -11.09
N GLU A 88 -10.83 -21.74 -10.62
CA GLU A 88 -11.08 -22.85 -9.71
C GLU A 88 -10.73 -22.48 -8.25
N LEU A 89 -11.62 -22.78 -7.31
CA LEU A 89 -11.41 -22.48 -5.88
C LEU A 89 -10.09 -23.06 -5.36
N SER A 90 -9.72 -24.28 -5.79
CA SER A 90 -8.46 -24.90 -5.40
C SER A 90 -7.23 -24.12 -5.83
N GLU A 91 -7.27 -23.46 -6.99
CA GLU A 91 -6.15 -22.63 -7.46
C GLU A 91 -6.07 -21.33 -6.65
N ILE A 92 -7.21 -20.69 -6.39
CA ILE A 92 -7.27 -19.51 -5.51
C ILE A 92 -6.71 -19.86 -4.12
N TYR A 93 -7.09 -20.99 -3.53
CA TYR A 93 -6.55 -21.43 -2.24
C TYR A 93 -5.03 -21.64 -2.28
N LYS A 94 -4.48 -22.20 -3.36
CA LYS A 94 -3.02 -22.34 -3.53
C LYS A 94 -2.34 -20.98 -3.60
N ILE A 95 -2.90 -20.03 -4.36
CA ILE A 95 -2.38 -18.67 -4.48
C ILE A 95 -2.36 -17.98 -3.11
N LEU A 96 -3.47 -18.05 -2.37
CA LEU A 96 -3.56 -17.47 -1.02
C LEU A 96 -2.56 -18.08 -0.04
N ASN A 97 -2.29 -19.39 -0.15
CA ASN A 97 -1.30 -20.09 0.68
C ASN A 97 0.15 -19.69 0.40
N HIS A 98 0.44 -18.96 -0.68
CA HIS A 98 1.77 -18.38 -0.91
C HIS A 98 1.99 -17.07 -0.16
N TRP A 99 0.95 -16.49 0.45
CA TRP A 99 1.14 -15.32 1.31
C TRP A 99 1.92 -15.71 2.57
N PRO A 100 2.97 -14.96 2.95
CA PRO A 100 3.84 -15.34 4.06
C PRO A 100 3.15 -15.30 5.44
N GLU A 101 2.03 -14.57 5.56
CA GLU A 101 1.32 -14.39 6.82
C GLU A 101 0.08 -15.31 6.90
N SER A 102 0.01 -16.14 7.94
CA SER A 102 -1.11 -17.06 8.13
C SER A 102 -2.30 -16.45 8.90
N ASP A 103 -2.08 -15.38 9.66
CA ASP A 103 -3.11 -14.70 10.48
C ASP A 103 -3.53 -13.38 9.83
N VAL A 104 -4.18 -13.47 8.67
CA VAL A 104 -4.75 -12.32 7.98
C VAL A 104 -6.09 -11.95 8.60
N ARG A 105 -6.28 -10.67 8.96
CA ARG A 105 -7.52 -10.16 9.59
C ARG A 105 -8.16 -8.99 8.84
N ALA A 106 -7.46 -8.39 7.88
CA ALA A 106 -7.96 -7.31 7.06
C ALA A 106 -7.53 -7.50 5.60
N ILE A 107 -8.52 -7.60 4.71
CA ILE A 107 -8.31 -7.65 3.26
C ILE A 107 -8.89 -6.38 2.65
N VAL A 108 -8.14 -5.76 1.74
CA VAL A 108 -8.68 -4.76 0.83
C VAL A 108 -8.48 -5.29 -0.57
N VAL A 109 -9.58 -5.41 -1.31
CA VAL A 109 -9.63 -5.96 -2.66
C VAL A 109 -10.20 -4.94 -3.64
N THR A 110 -9.71 -4.95 -4.86
CA THR A 110 -10.23 -4.16 -5.99
C THR A 110 -10.07 -4.94 -7.29
N ASP A 111 -10.94 -4.72 -8.26
CA ASP A 111 -10.75 -5.16 -9.65
C ASP A 111 -10.00 -4.10 -10.48
N GLY A 112 -10.12 -2.82 -10.08
CA GLY A 112 -9.46 -1.71 -10.73
C GLY A 112 -10.32 -0.96 -11.75
N GLU A 113 -11.59 -1.35 -11.92
CA GLU A 113 -12.51 -0.77 -12.92
C GLU A 113 -12.82 0.71 -12.64
N ARG A 114 -12.77 1.13 -11.37
CA ARG A 114 -13.03 2.52 -10.98
C ARG A 114 -12.08 3.02 -9.92
N ILE A 115 -10.88 3.39 -10.34
CA ILE A 115 -9.89 4.02 -9.48
C ILE A 115 -10.21 5.50 -9.30
N LEU A 116 -10.82 5.84 -8.16
CA LEU A 116 -11.15 7.21 -7.78
C LEU A 116 -12.01 7.91 -8.88
N GLY A 117 -11.53 9.03 -9.42
CA GLY A 117 -12.11 9.71 -10.58
C GLY A 117 -11.29 9.51 -11.86
N LEU A 118 -10.40 8.52 -11.89
CA LEU A 118 -9.47 8.26 -13.00
C LEU A 118 -9.99 7.20 -13.98
N GLY A 119 -11.09 6.52 -13.63
CA GLY A 119 -11.69 5.47 -14.44
C GLY A 119 -11.04 4.10 -14.23
N ASP A 120 -11.11 3.27 -15.25
CA ASP A 120 -10.57 1.92 -15.26
C ASP A 120 -9.05 1.95 -15.42
N LEU A 121 -8.34 1.37 -14.45
CA LEU A 121 -6.88 1.16 -14.52
C LEU A 121 -6.52 -0.33 -14.40
N GLY A 122 -7.50 -1.24 -14.38
CA GLY A 122 -7.31 -2.68 -14.22
C GLY A 122 -6.31 -3.03 -13.11
N VAL A 123 -5.35 -3.90 -13.45
CA VAL A 123 -4.31 -4.36 -12.51
C VAL A 123 -3.46 -3.24 -11.87
N TYR A 124 -3.36 -2.07 -12.52
CA TYR A 124 -2.67 -0.92 -11.95
C TYR A 124 -3.39 -0.31 -10.74
N GLY A 125 -4.63 -0.75 -10.48
CA GLY A 125 -5.40 -0.45 -9.28
C GLY A 125 -4.78 -0.95 -7.97
N MET A 126 -3.76 -1.82 -7.99
CA MET A 126 -3.10 -2.36 -6.79
C MET A 126 -2.61 -1.30 -5.80
N GLY A 127 -2.27 -0.09 -6.28
CA GLY A 127 -1.89 1.01 -5.40
C GLY A 127 -2.97 1.40 -4.38
N ILE A 128 -4.27 1.17 -4.69
CA ILE A 128 -5.39 1.49 -3.80
C ILE A 128 -5.47 0.57 -2.58
N PRO A 129 -5.53 -0.78 -2.69
CA PRO A 129 -5.55 -1.65 -1.52
C PRO A 129 -4.30 -1.50 -0.66
N VAL A 130 -3.12 -1.35 -1.26
CA VAL A 130 -1.85 -1.09 -0.54
C VAL A 130 -1.92 0.23 0.25
N GLY A 131 -2.38 1.30 -0.38
CA GLY A 131 -2.55 2.60 0.26
C GLY A 131 -3.57 2.52 1.41
N LYS A 132 -4.74 1.93 1.19
CA LYS A 132 -5.79 1.80 2.21
C LYS A 132 -5.33 1.02 3.44
N LEU A 133 -4.68 -0.14 3.24
CA LEU A 133 -4.14 -0.92 4.35
C LEU A 133 -3.01 -0.19 5.07
N SER A 134 -2.20 0.60 4.36
CA SER A 134 -1.20 1.45 5.00
C SER A 134 -1.82 2.49 5.93
N LEU A 135 -3.00 3.02 5.58
CA LEU A 135 -3.76 3.90 6.47
C LEU A 135 -4.38 3.15 7.65
N TYR A 136 -4.86 1.92 7.45
CA TYR A 136 -5.38 1.09 8.56
C TYR A 136 -4.30 0.85 9.61
N VAL A 137 -3.08 0.58 9.17
CA VAL A 137 -1.94 0.44 10.10
C VAL A 137 -1.62 1.77 10.77
N ALA A 138 -1.36 2.82 9.99
CA ALA A 138 -0.83 4.08 10.53
C ALA A 138 -1.83 4.86 11.38
N LEU A 139 -3.13 4.78 11.08
CA LEU A 139 -4.18 5.61 11.70
C LEU A 139 -5.10 4.82 12.63
N ALA A 140 -5.31 3.52 12.38
CA ALA A 140 -6.20 2.69 13.19
C ALA A 140 -5.45 1.65 14.06
N GLY A 141 -4.12 1.60 13.98
CA GLY A 141 -3.30 0.70 14.80
C GLY A 141 -3.44 -0.77 14.43
N ILE A 142 -3.93 -1.08 13.23
CA ILE A 142 -3.94 -2.45 12.69
C ILE A 142 -2.51 -2.93 12.52
N GLN A 143 -2.23 -4.20 12.81
CA GLN A 143 -0.88 -4.75 12.65
C GLN A 143 -0.58 -5.00 11.16
N PRO A 144 0.60 -4.60 10.64
CA PRO A 144 0.93 -4.80 9.23
C PRO A 144 0.78 -6.24 8.73
N HIS A 145 1.14 -7.23 9.54
CA HIS A 145 1.05 -8.64 9.16
C HIS A 145 -0.38 -9.19 9.11
N TRP A 146 -1.38 -8.46 9.64
CA TRP A 146 -2.79 -8.81 9.48
C TRP A 146 -3.38 -8.36 8.15
N CYS A 147 -2.64 -7.57 7.38
CA CYS A 147 -3.13 -6.90 6.18
C CYS A 147 -2.76 -7.70 4.92
N LEU A 148 -3.74 -7.91 4.04
CA LEU A 148 -3.56 -8.54 2.75
C LEU A 148 -4.20 -7.70 1.63
N PRO A 149 -3.42 -6.99 0.81
CA PRO A 149 -3.91 -6.32 -0.38
C PRO A 149 -4.11 -7.32 -1.53
N ILE A 150 -5.24 -7.23 -2.22
CA ILE A 150 -5.57 -8.11 -3.35
C ILE A 150 -6.05 -7.28 -4.55
N VAL A 151 -5.64 -7.69 -5.74
CA VAL A 151 -6.27 -7.29 -7.01
C VAL A 151 -6.87 -8.52 -7.69
N ILE A 152 -8.09 -8.37 -8.19
CA ILE A 152 -8.74 -9.35 -9.07
C ILE A 152 -8.69 -8.81 -10.49
N ASP A 153 -7.74 -9.27 -11.30
CA ASP A 153 -7.55 -8.85 -12.67
C ASP A 153 -8.44 -9.66 -13.62
N VAL A 154 -9.53 -9.03 -14.07
CA VAL A 154 -10.46 -9.61 -15.06
C VAL A 154 -10.30 -8.98 -16.45
N GLY A 155 -9.17 -8.31 -16.69
CA GLY A 155 -8.96 -7.45 -17.84
C GLY A 155 -9.29 -5.98 -17.54
N THR A 156 -9.14 -5.13 -18.56
CA THR A 156 -9.39 -3.69 -18.47
C THR A 156 -9.93 -3.16 -19.81
N ASP A 157 -10.84 -2.20 -19.74
CA ASP A 157 -11.38 -1.46 -20.88
C ASP A 157 -10.54 -0.23 -21.25
N ASN A 158 -9.46 0.05 -20.50
CA ASN A 158 -8.53 1.14 -20.78
C ASN A 158 -7.65 0.82 -22.01
N LYS A 159 -7.61 1.74 -22.99
CA LYS A 159 -6.98 1.54 -24.32
C LYS A 159 -5.63 2.23 -24.47
#